data_AF-A0A2E8H9K0-F1
#
_entry.id   AF-A0A2E8H9K0-F1
#
_cell.length_a   1.000
_cell.length_b   1.000
_cell.length_c   1.000
_cell.angle_alpha   90.00
_cell.angle_beta   90.00
_cell.angle_gamma   90.00
#
_symmetry.space_group_name_H-M   'P 1'
#
loop_
_entity.id
_entity.type
_entity.pdbx_description
1 polymer ?
#
loop_
_entity_poly.entity_id
_entity_poly.type
_entity_poly.pdbx_seq_one_letter_code
_entity_poly.pdbx_strand_id
1 'polypeptide(L)' 'MTRRQALASLGLGAAALASGSTTSGCSLLGRRPNVVLFVADDLGAVDLGCYGSPDLLTPHINKLAHDG' A
#
# COMPACT_ATOMS: atom_id res chain seq x y z
N MET A 1 34.95 21.48 -2.26
CA MET A 1 34.06 20.46 -1.66
C MET A 1 34.17 19.18 -2.47
N THR A 2 34.91 18.19 -1.97
CA THR A 2 35.31 17.00 -2.73
C THR A 2 34.49 15.78 -2.31
N ARG A 3 34.10 14.95 -3.30
CA ARG A 3 33.20 13.77 -3.20
C ARG A 3 33.51 12.78 -2.06
N ARG A 4 34.72 12.83 -1.48
CA ARG A 4 35.17 12.00 -0.36
C ARG A 4 34.51 12.37 0.97
N GLN A 5 34.13 13.62 1.19
CA GLN A 5 33.51 14.06 2.44
C GLN A 5 32.03 13.63 2.56
N ALA A 6 31.36 13.37 1.43
CA ALA A 6 29.95 12.96 1.40
C ALA A 6 29.73 11.50 1.82
N LEU A 7 30.72 10.61 1.60
CA LEU A 7 30.63 9.21 2.01
C LEU A 7 30.83 9.03 3.53
N ALA A 8 31.50 9.96 4.20
CA ALA A 8 31.75 9.87 5.64
C ALA A 8 30.51 10.19 6.48
N SER A 9 29.61 11.07 6.02
CA SER A 9 28.39 11.44 6.74
C SER A 9 27.27 10.39 6.65
N LEU A 10 27.39 9.40 5.76
CA LEU A 10 26.46 8.26 5.69
C LEU A 10 26.66 7.27 6.83
N GLY A 11 27.81 7.27 7.50
CA GLY A 11 28.14 6.31 8.58
C GLY A 11 27.52 6.61 9.94
N LEU A 12 27.04 7.83 10.19
CA LEU A 12 26.51 8.25 11.51
C LEU A 12 24.98 8.34 11.58
N GLY A 13 24.26 8.10 10.47
CA GLY A 13 22.79 8.06 10.45
C GLY A 13 22.17 6.74 10.94
N ALA A 14 22.98 5.69 11.13
CA ALA A 14 22.47 4.35 11.42
C ALA A 14 22.21 4.06 12.91
N ALA A 15 22.63 4.94 13.84
CA ALA A 15 22.53 4.68 15.28
C ALA A 15 21.24 5.22 15.94
N ALA A 16 20.42 6.00 15.23
CA ALA A 16 19.24 6.66 15.82
C ALA A 16 17.90 5.91 15.58
N LEU A 17 17.90 4.80 14.84
CA LEU A 17 16.67 4.03 14.57
C LEU A 17 16.46 2.84 15.52
N ALA A 18 17.34 2.64 16.50
CA ALA A 18 17.28 1.51 17.44
C ALA A 18 16.42 1.77 18.69
N SER A 19 15.61 2.83 18.72
CA SER A 19 14.71 3.14 19.85
C SER A 19 13.35 3.63 19.35
N GLY A 20 12.71 2.80 18.53
CA GLY A 20 11.31 2.95 18.14
C GLY A 20 10.49 1.78 18.67
N SER A 21 10.18 1.81 19.97
CA SER A 21 8.94 1.30 20.57
C SER A 21 8.52 -0.14 20.25
N THR A 22 8.96 -1.08 21.09
CA THR A 22 8.23 -2.33 21.37
C THR A 22 6.94 -2.03 22.13
N THR A 23 5.87 -1.69 21.40
CA THR A 23 4.49 -1.70 21.92
C THR A 23 3.73 -2.78 21.16
N SER A 24 3.66 -3.99 21.73
CA SER A 24 2.49 -4.49 22.49
C SER A 24 1.21 -4.52 21.68
N GLY A 25 0.74 -5.75 21.45
CA GLY A 25 -0.57 -6.03 20.85
C GLY A 25 -0.77 -7.51 20.58
N CYS A 26 -0.76 -8.34 21.62
CA CYS A 26 -1.26 -9.70 21.53
C CYS A 26 -2.80 -9.68 21.46
N SER A 27 -3.33 -10.58 20.63
CA SER A 27 -4.75 -10.90 20.39
C SER A 27 -5.58 -9.89 19.59
N LEU A 28 -5.55 -10.04 18.27
CA LEU A 28 -6.76 -9.90 17.46
C LEU A 28 -7.08 -11.28 16.89
N LEU A 29 -7.64 -12.18 17.71
CA LEU A 29 -8.64 -13.10 17.17
C LEU A 29 -9.92 -12.28 16.91
N GLY A 30 -9.79 -11.25 16.06
CA GLY A 30 -10.91 -10.53 15.50
C GLY A 30 -11.78 -11.54 14.77
N ARG A 31 -13.09 -11.27 14.72
CA ARG A 31 -14.02 -12.13 14.00
C ARG A 31 -13.45 -12.43 12.62
N ARG A 32 -13.38 -13.71 12.24
CA ARG A 32 -12.83 -14.13 10.95
C ARG A 32 -13.47 -13.26 9.86
N PRO A 33 -12.68 -12.51 9.07
CA PRO A 33 -13.25 -11.65 8.05
C PRO A 33 -13.97 -12.53 7.02
N ASN A 34 -15.10 -12.03 6.52
CA ASN A 34 -15.74 -12.65 5.37
C ASN A 34 -14.96 -12.23 4.13
N VAL A 35 -14.55 -13.21 3.32
CA VAL A 35 -13.87 -12.96 2.05
C VAL A 35 -14.87 -13.19 0.93
N VAL A 36 -15.06 -12.19 0.07
CA VAL A 36 -15.88 -12.28 -1.13
C VAL A 36 -14.96 -12.12 -2.34
N LEU A 37 -14.87 -13.15 -3.17
CA LEU A 37 -14.08 -13.15 -4.40
C LEU A 37 -15.02 -12.92 -5.59
N PHE A 38 -14.80 -11.83 -6.31
CA PHE A 38 -15.44 -11.58 -7.61
C PHE A 38 -14.48 -12.02 -8.70
N VAL A 39 -14.96 -12.84 -9.63
CA VAL A 39 -14.22 -13.24 -10.83
C VAL A 39 -15.01 -12.75 -12.04
N ALA A 40 -14.33 -12.01 -12.90
CA ALA A 40 -14.85 -11.57 -14.18
C ALA A 40 -13.94 -12.11 -15.28
N ASP A 41 -14.55 -12.62 -16.35
CA ASP A 41 -13.83 -13.09 -17.52
C ASP A 41 -13.43 -11.90 -18.41
N ASP A 42 -12.24 -11.96 -19.00
CA ASP A 42 -11.68 -10.94 -19.90
C ASP A 42 -11.68 -9.48 -19.41
N LEU A 43 -11.79 -9.24 -18.10
CA LEU A 43 -11.76 -7.89 -17.54
C LEU A 43 -10.32 -7.34 -17.48
N GLY A 44 -10.02 -6.34 -18.31
CA GLY A 44 -8.74 -5.66 -18.36
C GLY A 44 -8.69 -4.38 -17.53
N ALA A 45 -7.47 -3.86 -17.33
CA ALA A 45 -7.29 -2.57 -16.65
C ALA A 45 -7.89 -1.39 -17.42
N VAL A 46 -7.95 -1.51 -18.76
CA VAL A 46 -8.55 -0.50 -19.65
C VAL A 46 -10.06 -0.37 -19.49
N ASP A 47 -10.70 -1.34 -18.83
CA ASP A 47 -12.16 -1.41 -18.71
C ASP A 47 -12.67 -0.79 -17.41
N LEU A 48 -11.78 -0.48 -16.47
CA LEU A 48 -12.15 0.03 -15.15
C LEU A 48 -12.02 1.54 -15.10
N GLY A 49 -13.09 2.22 -14.68
CA GLY A 49 -13.10 3.67 -14.53
C GLY A 49 -12.08 4.18 -13.51
N CYS A 50 -11.76 3.40 -12.47
CA CYS A 50 -10.71 3.74 -11.50
C CYS A 50 -9.29 3.75 -12.10
N TYR A 51 -9.09 3.12 -13.26
CA TYR A 51 -7.85 3.18 -14.04
C TYR A 51 -7.94 4.15 -15.23
N GLY A 52 -9.01 4.94 -15.32
CA GLY A 52 -9.17 5.98 -16.33
C GLY A 52 -9.88 5.54 -17.61
N SER A 53 -10.64 4.44 -17.59
CA SER A 53 -11.50 4.08 -18.72
C SER A 53 -12.50 5.21 -19.02
N PRO A 54 -12.55 5.75 -20.26
CA PRO A 54 -13.45 6.86 -20.60
C PRO A 54 -14.88 6.41 -20.91
N ASP A 55 -15.04 5.14 -21.32
CA ASP A 55 -16.29 4.64 -21.90
C ASP A 55 -17.09 3.77 -20.92
N LEU A 56 -16.41 3.03 -20.05
CA LEU A 56 -17.06 2.08 -19.13
C LEU A 56 -17.31 2.69 -17.74
N LEU A 57 -18.58 2.75 -17.38
CA LEU A 57 -19.03 3.24 -16.08
C LEU A 57 -19.04 2.10 -15.05
N THR A 58 -18.05 2.09 -14.15
CA THR A 58 -17.89 1.08 -13.08
C THR A 58 -18.07 1.67 -11.68
N PRO A 59 -19.20 2.31 -11.33
CA PRO A 59 -19.33 3.11 -10.10
C PRO A 59 -19.10 2.30 -8.81
N HIS A 60 -19.54 1.04 -8.76
CA HIS A 60 -19.35 0.18 -7.58
C HIS A 60 -17.90 -0.26 -7.40
N ILE A 61 -17.20 -0.58 -8.50
CA ILE A 61 -15.77 -0.94 -8.47
C ILE A 61 -14.93 0.30 -8.13
N ASN A 62 -15.30 1.46 -8.69
CA ASN A 62 -14.63 2.72 -8.40
C ASN A 62 -14.75 3.09 -6.92
N LYS A 63 -15.94 2.92 -6.34
CA LYS A 63 -16.15 3.09 -4.91
C LYS A 63 -15.31 2.11 -4.09
N LEU A 64 -15.31 0.82 -4.46
CA LEU A 64 -14.51 -0.19 -3.76
C LEU A 64 -13.00 0.13 -3.82
N ALA A 65 -12.50 0.61 -4.96
CA ALA A 65 -11.11 1.01 -5.14
C ALA A 65 -10.74 2.28 -4.36
N HIS A 66 -11.69 3.19 -4.15
CA HIS A 66 -11.51 4.40 -3.35
C HIS A 66 -11.57 4.11 -1.84
N ASP A 67 -12.50 3.26 -1.41
CA ASP A 67 -12.84 3.07 0.01
C ASP A 67 -11.87 2.15 0.77
N GLY A 68 -10.98 1.42 0.05
CA GLY A 68 -9.77 0.75 0.58
C GLY A 68 -9.91 -0.03 1.87
#